data_AF-A0AAE1B6G4-F1
#
_entry.id   AF-A0AAE1B6G4-F1
#
_cell.length_a   1.000
_cell.length_b   1.000
_cell.length_c   1.000
_cell.angle_alpha   90.00
_cell.angle_beta   90.00
_cell.angle_gamma   90.00
#
_symmetry.space_group_name_H-M   'P 1'
#
loop_
_entity.id
_entity.type
_entity.pdbx_description
1 polymer ?
#
loop_
_entity_poly.entity_id
_entity_poly.type
_entity_poly.pdbx_seq_one_letter_code
_entity_poly.pdbx_strand_id
1 'polypeptide(L)'
;MLITTGIISNVGVVVVCPLIGIASDKIGIRNTSMILNAASCLFMSLMVITIHTCPWMYMVLVVIENIGVAPHTMIFSLMTAFEFGKIHCASNMGFIRSGNIPLVLLEPFIVDALIRAIGFDWVFLTGSLSSAIATVAIMTLDFF
;
A
#
# COMPACT_ATOMS: atom_id res chain seq x y z
N MET A 1 -7.40 21.37 -0.16
CA MET A 1 -8.06 20.38 0.72
C MET A 1 -7.39 19.01 0.66
N LEU A 2 -7.21 18.38 -0.52
CA LEU A 2 -6.53 17.07 -0.62
C LEU A 2 -5.14 17.00 0.02
N ILE A 3 -4.31 18.04 -0.14
CA ILE A 3 -2.96 18.08 0.46
C ILE A 3 -3.04 18.02 1.99
N THR A 4 -3.90 18.84 2.60
CA THR A 4 -4.19 18.82 4.04
C THR A 4 -4.73 17.46 4.50
N THR A 5 -5.64 16.86 3.74
CA THR A 5 -6.17 15.52 4.02
C THR A 5 -5.05 14.47 4.01
N GLY A 6 -4.15 14.55 3.04
CA GLY A 6 -2.98 13.67 2.92
C GLY A 6 -1.97 13.83 4.07
N ILE A 7 -1.72 15.06 4.51
CA ILE A 7 -0.84 15.34 5.65
C ILE A 7 -1.45 14.78 6.95
N ILE A 8 -2.74 15.03 7.18
CA ILE A 8 -3.45 14.53 8.38
C ILE A 8 -3.49 13.00 8.38
N SER A 9 -3.77 12.39 7.23
CA SER A 9 -3.78 10.92 7.13
C SER A 9 -2.40 10.32 7.37
N ASN A 10 -1.30 10.96 6.95
CA ASN A 10 0.06 10.48 7.24
C ASN A 10 0.37 10.48 8.75
N VAL A 11 -0.13 11.45 9.51
CA VAL A 11 -0.02 11.42 10.98
C VAL A 11 -0.84 10.26 11.56
N GLY A 12 -2.03 10.01 11.00
CA GLY A 12 -2.87 8.87 11.37
C GLY A 12 -2.19 7.51 11.16
N VAL A 13 -1.39 7.36 10.12
CA VAL A 13 -0.61 6.14 9.84
C VAL A 13 0.31 5.79 11.00
N VAL A 14 0.97 6.78 11.63
CA VAL A 14 1.87 6.54 12.77
C VAL A 14 1.14 5.88 13.94
N VAL A 15 -0.14 6.21 14.14
CA VAL A 15 -0.98 5.64 15.20
C VAL A 15 -1.52 4.27 14.82
N VAL A 16 -1.87 4.06 13.55
CA VAL A 16 -2.50 2.81 13.09
C VAL A 16 -1.50 1.69 12.81
N CYS A 17 -0.27 2.01 12.39
CA CYS A 17 0.82 1.05 12.23
C CYS A 17 1.00 0.09 13.42
N PRO A 18 1.15 0.54 14.68
CA PRO A 18 1.28 -0.36 15.81
C PRO A 18 0.02 -1.21 16.07
N LEU A 19 -1.18 -0.65 15.84
CA LEU A 19 -2.43 -1.39 16.00
C LEU A 19 -2.54 -2.54 15.00
N ILE A 20 -2.14 -2.29 13.75
CA ILE A 20 -2.08 -3.32 12.71
C ILE A 20 -0.97 -4.33 13.00
N GLY A 21 0.17 -3.91 13.55
CA GLY A 21 1.21 -4.83 14.04
C GLY A 21 0.68 -5.80 15.09
N ILE A 22 -0.04 -5.29 16.10
CA ILE A 22 -0.66 -6.12 17.15
C ILE A 22 -1.73 -7.06 16.56
N ALA A 23 -2.51 -6.59 15.58
CA ALA A 23 -3.49 -7.44 14.90
C ALA A 23 -2.81 -8.54 14.07
N SER A 24 -1.70 -8.21 13.40
CA SER A 24 -0.87 -9.13 12.63
C SER A 24 -0.29 -10.25 13.49
N ASP A 25 0.11 -9.96 14.71
CA ASP A 25 0.62 -10.98 15.65
C ASP A 25 -0.46 -12.03 16.01
N LYS A 26 -1.76 -11.69 15.92
CA LYS A 26 -2.87 -12.60 16.22
C LYS A 26 -3.38 -13.39 15.01
N ILE A 27 -3.47 -12.73 13.85
CA ILE A 27 -4.10 -13.29 12.64
C ILE A 27 -3.03 -13.95 11.73
N GLY A 28 -1.76 -13.63 11.96
CA GLY A 28 -0.64 -14.02 11.12
C GLY A 28 -0.29 -12.93 10.13
N ILE A 29 1.02 -12.74 9.93
CA ILE A 29 1.54 -11.63 9.12
C ILE A 29 1.22 -11.77 7.62
N ARG A 30 1.16 -13.01 7.12
CA ARG A 30 0.76 -13.33 5.74
C ARG A 30 -0.71 -13.00 5.48
N ASN A 31 -1.62 -13.48 6.33
CA ASN A 31 -3.06 -13.19 6.24
C ASN A 31 -3.33 -11.68 6.32
N THR A 32 -2.67 -10.99 7.23
CA THR A 32 -2.84 -9.54 7.39
C THR A 32 -2.36 -8.79 6.14
N SER A 33 -1.24 -9.21 5.54
CA SER A 33 -0.77 -8.66 4.28
C SER A 33 -1.74 -8.90 3.12
N MET A 34 -2.32 -10.09 3.01
CA MET A 34 -3.35 -10.37 1.98
C MET A 34 -4.58 -9.49 2.15
N ILE A 35 -5.11 -9.38 3.39
CA ILE A 35 -6.31 -8.59 3.69
C ILE A 35 -6.09 -7.12 3.30
N LEU A 36 -4.92 -6.56 3.63
CA LEU A 36 -4.61 -5.17 3.33
C LEU A 36 -4.41 -4.92 1.84
N ASN A 37 -3.72 -5.80 1.11
CA ASN A 37 -3.58 -5.66 -0.35
C ASN A 37 -4.93 -5.84 -1.08
N ALA A 38 -5.77 -6.76 -0.62
CA ALA A 38 -7.12 -6.94 -1.16
C ALA A 38 -8.00 -5.71 -0.87
N ALA A 39 -7.92 -5.15 0.34
CA ALA A 39 -8.60 -3.91 0.70
C ALA A 39 -8.11 -2.74 -0.16
N SER A 40 -6.79 -2.61 -0.38
CA SER A 40 -6.19 -1.59 -1.25
C SER A 40 -6.78 -1.62 -2.65
N CYS A 41 -6.83 -2.83 -3.25
CA CYS A 41 -7.39 -3.02 -4.57
C CYS A 41 -8.84 -2.54 -4.64
N LEU A 42 -9.65 -2.86 -3.62
CA LEU A 42 -11.06 -2.52 -3.58
C LEU A 42 -11.26 -1.00 -3.41
N PHE A 43 -10.55 -0.37 -2.48
CA PHE A 43 -10.66 1.06 -2.24
C PHE A 43 -10.12 1.90 -3.40
N MET A 44 -8.96 1.54 -3.98
CA MET A 44 -8.41 2.18 -5.18
C MET A 44 -9.39 2.09 -6.36
N SER A 45 -10.04 0.93 -6.57
CA SER A 45 -11.09 0.78 -7.59
C SER A 45 -12.30 1.67 -7.33
N LEU A 46 -12.72 1.82 -6.06
CA LEU A 46 -13.82 2.71 -5.67
C LEU A 46 -13.44 4.20 -5.83
N MET A 47 -12.17 4.57 -5.68
CA MET A 47 -11.70 5.94 -5.89
C MET A 47 -11.88 6.39 -7.34
N VAL A 48 -11.68 5.50 -8.32
CA VAL A 48 -11.91 5.77 -9.75
C VAL A 48 -13.36 6.19 -10.03
N ILE A 49 -14.32 5.58 -9.33
CA ILE A 49 -15.75 5.89 -9.53
C ILE A 49 -16.16 7.14 -8.75
N THR A 50 -15.65 7.28 -7.53
CA THR A 50 -16.08 8.32 -6.59
C THR A 50 -15.50 9.69 -6.91
N ILE A 51 -14.36 9.77 -7.59
CA ILE A 51 -13.77 11.03 -8.04
C ILE A 51 -14.70 11.82 -8.97
N HIS A 52 -15.49 11.12 -9.80
CA HIS A 52 -16.42 11.73 -10.76
C HIS A 52 -17.84 11.94 -10.21
N THR A 53 -18.25 11.14 -9.22
CA THR A 53 -19.64 11.11 -8.73
C THR A 53 -19.83 11.87 -7.42
N CYS A 54 -18.90 11.76 -6.47
CA CYS A 54 -19.00 12.37 -5.15
C CYS A 54 -17.61 12.70 -4.57
N PRO A 55 -17.10 13.94 -4.77
CA PRO A 55 -15.77 14.34 -4.32
C PRO A 55 -15.53 14.19 -2.80
N TRP A 56 -16.59 14.29 -2.00
CA TRP A 56 -16.52 14.08 -0.55
C TRP A 56 -16.25 12.61 -0.20
N MET A 57 -16.93 11.67 -0.86
CA MET A 57 -16.69 10.25 -0.67
C MET A 57 -15.28 9.86 -1.09
N TYR A 58 -14.79 10.45 -2.18
CA TYR A 58 -13.40 10.29 -2.61
C TYR A 58 -12.39 10.71 -1.52
N MET A 59 -12.58 11.86 -0.86
CA MET A 59 -11.68 12.25 0.24
C MET A 59 -11.72 11.28 1.41
N VAL A 60 -12.88 10.73 1.75
CA VAL A 60 -13.01 9.73 2.83
C VAL A 60 -12.27 8.44 2.45
N LEU A 61 -12.44 7.97 1.22
CA LEU A 61 -11.74 6.79 0.73
C LEU A 61 -10.21 6.97 0.74
N VAL A 62 -9.71 8.15 0.32
CA VAL A 62 -8.28 8.46 0.40
C VAL A 62 -7.77 8.39 1.84
N VAL A 63 -8.53 8.88 2.82
CA VAL A 63 -8.14 8.78 4.24
C VAL A 63 -8.13 7.32 4.71
N ILE A 64 -9.16 6.54 4.36
CA ILE A 64 -9.26 5.13 4.75
C ILE A 64 -8.10 4.33 4.16
N GLU A 65 -7.81 4.52 2.87
CA GLU A 65 -6.71 3.86 2.19
C GLU A 65 -5.37 4.23 2.81
N ASN A 66 -5.15 5.54 3.02
CA ASN A 66 -3.87 5.99 3.53
C ASN A 66 -3.66 5.55 4.98
N ILE A 67 -4.65 5.64 5.86
CA ILE A 67 -4.52 5.24 7.27
C ILE A 67 -4.56 3.71 7.43
N GLY A 68 -5.51 3.05 6.76
CA GLY A 68 -5.80 1.64 6.95
C GLY A 68 -4.88 0.72 6.15
N VAL A 69 -4.37 1.18 5.00
CA VAL A 69 -3.71 0.31 4.02
C VAL A 69 -2.25 0.68 3.77
N ALA A 70 -1.83 1.94 3.95
CA ALA A 70 -0.40 2.31 3.88
C ALA A 70 0.53 1.51 4.82
N PRO A 71 0.09 0.99 5.99
CA PRO A 71 0.90 0.10 6.82
C PRO A 71 1.29 -1.23 6.15
N HIS A 72 0.78 -1.56 4.96
CA HIS A 72 1.22 -2.74 4.19
C HIS A 72 2.74 -2.77 3.97
N THR A 73 3.39 -1.60 3.80
CA THR A 73 4.85 -1.51 3.62
C THR A 73 5.63 -1.96 4.86
N MET A 74 5.10 -1.69 6.06
CA MET A 74 5.64 -2.17 7.32
C MET A 74 5.48 -3.69 7.43
N ILE A 75 4.29 -4.21 7.12
CA ILE A 75 4.02 -5.65 7.17
C ILE A 75 4.89 -6.42 6.18
N PHE A 76 5.06 -5.91 4.96
CA PHE A 76 5.94 -6.51 3.97
C PHE A 76 7.40 -6.56 4.46
N SER A 77 7.85 -5.50 5.12
CA SER A 77 9.19 -5.44 5.73
C SER A 77 9.36 -6.45 6.86
N LEU A 78 8.32 -6.66 7.67
CA LEU A 78 8.32 -7.64 8.75
C LEU A 78 8.25 -9.07 8.22
N MET A 79 7.38 -9.34 7.24
CA MET A 79 7.24 -10.65 6.58
C MET A 79 8.57 -11.10 5.98
N THR A 80 9.22 -10.22 5.23
CA THR A 80 10.53 -10.52 4.61
C THR A 80 11.61 -10.75 5.67
N ALA A 81 11.61 -10.00 6.77
CA ALA A 81 12.52 -10.24 7.88
C ALA A 81 12.29 -11.63 8.54
N PHE A 82 11.04 -12.09 8.64
CA PHE A 82 10.72 -13.42 9.17
C PHE A 82 11.13 -14.54 8.21
N GLU A 83 10.92 -14.38 6.90
CA GLU A 83 11.23 -15.41 5.91
C GLU A 83 12.74 -15.60 5.66
N PHE A 84 13.54 -14.53 5.72
CA PHE A 84 14.98 -14.63 5.46
C PHE A 84 15.79 -15.20 6.64
N GLY A 85 15.20 -15.33 7.82
CA GLY A 85 15.90 -15.81 9.01
C GLY A 85 17.03 -14.88 9.48
N LYS A 86 17.85 -15.35 10.42
CA LYS A 86 18.85 -14.50 11.13
C LYS A 86 20.17 -14.31 10.37
N ILE A 87 20.52 -15.26 9.51
CA ILE A 87 21.79 -15.29 8.78
C ILE A 87 21.50 -14.61 7.43
N HIS A 88 21.97 -13.38 7.22
CA HIS A 88 21.72 -12.50 6.06
C HIS A 88 20.46 -11.60 6.09
N CYS A 89 19.75 -11.48 7.21
CA CYS A 89 18.61 -10.57 7.36
C CYS A 89 18.92 -9.14 6.87
N ALA A 90 20.05 -8.57 7.32
CA ALA A 90 20.44 -7.21 6.96
C ALA A 90 20.72 -7.03 5.45
N SER A 91 21.36 -8.02 4.80
CA SER A 91 21.67 -7.95 3.37
C SER A 91 20.40 -8.09 2.52
N ASN A 92 19.50 -9.00 2.89
CA ASN A 92 18.25 -9.21 2.17
C ASN A 92 17.28 -8.05 2.35
N MET A 93 17.23 -7.47 3.56
CA MET A 93 16.48 -6.25 3.82
C MET A 93 17.06 -5.05 3.05
N GLY A 94 18.39 -4.96 2.97
CA GLY A 94 19.08 -3.98 2.14
C GLY A 94 18.71 -4.12 0.66
N PHE A 95 18.65 -5.35 0.14
CA PHE A 95 18.23 -5.64 -1.22
C PHE A 95 16.79 -5.19 -1.50
N ILE A 96 15.83 -5.55 -0.63
CA ILE A 96 14.43 -5.12 -0.77
C ILE A 96 14.32 -3.59 -0.76
N ARG A 97 14.98 -2.93 0.21
CA ARG A 97 14.95 -1.47 0.30
C ARG A 97 15.59 -0.81 -0.90
N SER A 98 16.67 -1.38 -1.44
CA SER A 98 17.32 -0.88 -2.65
C SER A 98 16.44 -0.97 -3.89
N GLY A 99 15.63 -2.03 -4.01
CA GLY A 99 14.64 -2.17 -5.09
C GLY A 99 13.52 -1.12 -5.03
N ASN A 100 13.29 -0.53 -3.85
CA ASN A 100 12.27 0.51 -3.66
C ASN A 100 12.81 1.93 -3.93
N ILE A 101 14.14 2.12 -4.00
CA ILE A 101 14.77 3.43 -4.27
C ILE A 101 14.33 4.02 -5.63
N PRO A 102 14.34 3.27 -6.74
CA PRO A 102 13.89 3.79 -8.03
C PRO A 102 12.41 4.20 -8.00
N LEU A 103 11.57 3.42 -7.31
CA LEU A 103 10.15 3.75 -7.13
C LEU A 103 10.00 5.08 -6.40
N VAL A 104 10.55 5.22 -5.20
CA VAL A 104 10.42 6.46 -4.40
C VAL A 104 10.94 7.71 -5.15
N LEU A 105 12.00 7.56 -5.97
CA LEU A 105 12.57 8.67 -6.73
C LEU A 105 11.80 9.00 -8.01
N LEU A 106 11.34 7.99 -8.75
CA LEU A 106 10.70 8.16 -10.06
C LEU A 106 9.19 8.34 -9.95
N GLU A 107 8.55 7.76 -8.94
CA GLU A 107 7.11 7.81 -8.70
C GLU A 107 6.52 9.24 -8.79
N PRO A 108 7.06 10.29 -8.14
CA PRO A 108 6.47 11.62 -8.26
C PRO A 108 6.50 12.17 -9.70
N PHE A 109 7.53 11.84 -10.48
CA PHE A 109 7.64 12.26 -11.88
C PHE A 109 6.72 11.44 -12.80
N ILE A 110 6.64 10.13 -12.57
CA ILE A 110 5.76 9.23 -13.32
C ILE A 110 4.30 9.61 -13.06
N VAL A 111 3.93 9.84 -11.80
CA VAL A 111 2.56 10.23 -11.41
C VAL A 111 2.19 11.58 -12.00
N ASP A 112 3.06 12.59 -11.93
CA ASP A 112 2.79 13.90 -12.56
C ASP A 112 2.63 13.78 -14.09
N ALA A 113 3.48 13.01 -14.76
CA ALA A 113 3.36 12.76 -16.20
C ALA A 113 2.06 12.01 -16.56
N LEU A 114 1.69 10.99 -15.79
CA LEU A 114 0.49 10.18 -16.02
C LEU A 114 -0.78 11.02 -15.83
N ILE A 115 -0.84 11.82 -14.75
CA ILE A 115 -1.97 12.71 -14.48
C ILE A 115 -2.15 13.71 -15.61
N ARG A 116 -1.05 14.30 -16.12
CA ARG A 116 -1.11 15.27 -17.22
C ARG A 116 -1.51 14.65 -18.55
N ALA A 117 -1.11 13.41 -18.82
CA ALA A 117 -1.36 12.75 -20.09
C ALA A 117 -2.75 12.11 -20.17
N ILE A 118 -3.19 11.43 -19.11
CA ILE A 118 -4.34 10.50 -19.16
C ILE A 118 -5.33 10.71 -18.00
N GLY A 119 -4.97 11.53 -17.00
CA GLY A 119 -5.84 11.87 -15.88
C GLY A 119 -5.65 11.02 -14.63
N PHE A 120 -6.37 11.39 -13.57
CA PHE A 120 -6.24 10.79 -12.23
C PHE A 120 -6.70 9.33 -12.16
N ASP A 121 -7.66 8.93 -13.00
CA ASP A 121 -8.24 7.57 -12.98
C ASP A 121 -7.19 6.49 -13.19
N TRP A 122 -6.21 6.77 -14.07
CA TRP A 122 -5.14 5.84 -14.37
C TRP A 122 -4.17 5.62 -13.21
N VAL A 123 -3.98 6.61 -12.33
CA VAL A 123 -3.15 6.46 -11.13
C VAL A 123 -3.78 5.44 -10.18
N PHE A 124 -5.09 5.54 -9.97
CA PHE A 124 -5.81 4.61 -9.10
C PHE A 124 -5.95 3.22 -9.70
N LEU A 125 -6.13 3.13 -11.02
CA LEU A 125 -6.19 1.84 -11.73
C LEU A 125 -4.86 1.09 -11.67
N THR A 126 -3.72 1.76 -11.89
CA THR A 126 -2.40 1.10 -11.79
C THR A 126 -2.08 0.71 -10.35
N GLY A 127 -2.43 1.55 -9.37
CA GLY A 127 -2.36 1.22 -7.94
C GLY A 127 -3.20 -0.01 -7.58
N SER A 128 -4.46 -0.05 -8.02
CA SER A 128 -5.35 -1.20 -7.82
C SER A 128 -4.79 -2.47 -8.46
N LEU A 129 -4.28 -2.39 -9.68
CA LEU A 129 -3.71 -3.54 -10.39
C LEU A 129 -2.48 -4.09 -9.66
N SER A 130 -1.58 -3.21 -9.21
CA SER A 130 -0.39 -3.61 -8.46
C SER A 130 -0.76 -4.32 -7.14
N SER A 131 -1.79 -3.85 -6.45
CA SER A 131 -2.31 -4.45 -5.22
C SER A 131 -2.95 -5.81 -5.48
N ALA A 132 -3.66 -5.98 -6.60
CA ALA A 132 -4.19 -7.27 -7.02
C ALA A 132 -3.06 -8.27 -7.31
N ILE A 133 -2.04 -7.86 -8.06
CA ILE A 133 -0.86 -8.69 -8.36
C ILE A 133 -0.15 -9.09 -7.06
N ALA A 134 0.05 -8.15 -6.13
CA ALA A 134 0.65 -8.44 -4.83
C ALA A 134 -0.17 -9.45 -4.01
N THR A 135 -1.50 -9.31 -4.02
CA THR A 135 -2.40 -10.27 -3.35
C THR A 135 -2.24 -11.67 -3.92
N VAL A 136 -2.26 -11.79 -5.26
CA VAL A 136 -2.09 -13.08 -5.95
C VAL A 136 -0.70 -13.66 -5.68
N ALA A 137 0.35 -12.84 -5.70
CA ALA A 137 1.71 -13.28 -5.41
C ALA A 137 1.83 -13.87 -3.99
N ILE A 138 1.25 -13.21 -2.98
CA ILE A 138 1.24 -13.72 -1.61
C ILE A 138 0.41 -15.01 -1.51
N MET A 139 -0.74 -15.10 -2.18
CA MET A 139 -1.51 -16.34 -2.24
C MET A 139 -0.73 -17.50 -2.89
N THR A 140 0.01 -17.24 -3.97
CA THR A 140 0.82 -18.28 -4.63
C THR A 140 1.97 -18.79 -3.76
N LEU A 141 2.48 -17.98 -2.84
CA LEU A 141 3.50 -18.40 -1.86
C LEU A 141 2.95 -19.36 -0.80
N ASP A 142 1.63 -19.48 -0.64
CA ASP A 142 1.01 -20.44 0.29
C ASP A 142 0.70 -21.80 -0.35
N PHE A 143 0.79 -21.91 -1.69
CA PHE A 143 0.61 -23.19 -2.40
C PHE A 143 1.89 -24.03 -2.51
N PHE A 144 3.05 -23.48 -2.12
CA PHE A 144 4.36 -24.13 -2.13
C PHE A 144 4.89 -24.30 -0.70
#